data_AF-A0A4R0KKU7-F1
#
_entry.id   AF-A0A4R0KKU7-F1
#
_cell.length_a   1.000
_cell.length_b   1.000
_cell.length_c   1.000
_cell.angle_alpha   90.00
_cell.angle_beta   90.00
_cell.angle_gamma   90.00
#
_symmetry.space_group_name_H-M   'P 1'
#
loop_
_entity.id
_entity.type
_entity.pdbx_description
1 polymer ?
#
loop_
_entity_poly.entity_id
_entity_poly.type
_entity_poly.pdbx_seq_one_letter_code
_entity_poly.pdbx_strand_id
1 'polypeptide(L)'
;MLERLAERVPVLRGRVAAYLAAPEGTPSAHGFVAHVAREIVEVPGVWPAGDVRQVLDFFESEWGVDERVDALIELSSVEVLVDHKADVRELLGPKLGVEFERQTLGYVIGRAEDLFLGRLLGALLFLRAAWDRDHEFYEEHKAEGFFRPPSPGTFMIEIAVDAVHRYRAGGVEEAEQLRALFAFMESEVGDPATERLVDEFVEMLPEPGRGDDDVLDMLGPRLRSLRDEQVRREDESASEAEARFLYRMADEVPYLRDRLREHFGRFRRPLGHVFVGEIVFEVFELYAAGEVERVRPLLDFLEREFGYDDEVDNVIAVSFVEMLPDPGETGFGIEAVLGPKLRGEVASQRAWGEERMRELAAVRKVPPADGIASR
;
A
#
# COMPACT_ATOMS: atom_id res chain seq x y z
N MET A 1 -1.39 29.39 -28.25
CA MET A 1 -2.16 28.18 -27.88
C MET A 1 -3.64 28.36 -28.17
N LEU A 2 -4.36 29.28 -27.49
CA LEU A 2 -5.80 29.46 -27.66
C LEU A 2 -6.23 29.81 -29.10
N GLU A 3 -5.44 30.61 -29.81
CA GLU A 3 -5.71 30.91 -31.23
C GLU A 3 -5.63 29.64 -32.11
N ARG A 4 -4.64 28.77 -31.86
CA ARG A 4 -4.52 27.46 -32.55
C ARG A 4 -5.67 26.53 -32.19
N LEU A 5 -6.15 26.57 -30.94
CA LEU A 5 -7.32 25.81 -30.48
C LEU A 5 -8.58 26.26 -31.23
N ALA A 6 -8.79 27.57 -31.37
CA ALA A 6 -9.92 28.15 -32.11
C ALA A 6 -9.87 27.88 -33.63
N GLU A 7 -8.67 27.68 -34.17
CA GLU A 7 -8.46 27.32 -35.57
C GLU A 7 -8.78 25.84 -35.80
N ARG A 8 -8.22 24.95 -34.96
CA ARG A 8 -8.33 23.50 -35.11
C ARG A 8 -9.63 22.90 -34.58
N VAL A 9 -10.30 23.59 -33.66
CA VAL A 9 -11.56 23.16 -33.07
C VAL A 9 -12.60 24.27 -33.28
N PRO A 10 -13.27 24.33 -34.45
CA PRO A 10 -14.11 25.48 -34.83
C PRO A 10 -15.25 25.79 -33.85
N VAL A 11 -15.79 24.79 -33.15
CA VAL A 11 -16.84 24.97 -32.14
C VAL A 11 -16.38 25.84 -30.95
N LEU A 12 -15.08 25.88 -30.68
CA LEU A 12 -14.49 26.68 -29.62
C LEU A 12 -14.18 28.13 -30.01
N ARG A 13 -14.26 28.48 -31.30
CA ARG A 13 -13.81 29.79 -31.79
C ARG A 13 -14.50 30.96 -31.11
N GLY A 14 -15.82 30.89 -30.94
CA GLY A 14 -16.59 31.92 -30.25
C GLY A 14 -16.22 32.04 -28.77
N ARG A 15 -15.96 30.89 -28.12
CA ARG A 15 -15.60 30.82 -26.70
C ARG A 15 -14.18 31.34 -26.44
N VAL A 16 -13.24 30.98 -27.31
CA VAL A 16 -11.87 31.51 -27.27
C VAL A 16 -11.87 33.03 -27.50
N ALA A 17 -12.63 33.52 -28.48
CA ALA A 17 -12.73 34.95 -28.74
C ALA A 17 -13.33 35.71 -27.56
N ALA A 18 -14.38 35.19 -26.95
CA ALA A 18 -14.97 35.76 -25.74
C ALA A 18 -13.99 35.75 -24.55
N TYR A 19 -13.22 34.67 -24.42
CA TYR A 19 -12.20 34.53 -23.37
C TYR A 19 -11.05 35.53 -23.53
N LEU A 20 -10.52 35.67 -24.75
CA LEU A 20 -9.45 36.64 -25.05
C LEU A 20 -9.91 38.10 -24.93
N ALA A 21 -11.22 38.35 -25.04
CA ALA A 21 -11.81 39.69 -24.88
C ALA A 21 -12.16 40.04 -23.42
N ALA A 22 -12.03 39.11 -22.47
CA ALA A 22 -12.33 39.37 -21.06
C ALA A 22 -11.28 40.33 -20.43
N PRO A 23 -11.70 41.26 -19.54
CA PRO A 23 -10.79 42.21 -18.90
C PRO A 23 -9.77 41.52 -17.97
N GLU A 24 -8.64 42.21 -17.71
CA GLU A 24 -7.49 41.69 -16.96
C GLU A 24 -7.86 40.93 -15.67
N GLY A 25 -7.30 39.72 -15.51
CA GLY A 25 -7.68 38.73 -14.48
C GLY A 25 -8.15 37.39 -15.06
N THR A 26 -8.26 37.29 -16.38
CA THR A 26 -8.64 36.07 -17.11
C THR A 26 -7.66 34.92 -16.83
N PRO A 27 -8.14 33.68 -16.60
CA PRO A 27 -7.25 32.56 -16.31
C PRO A 27 -6.22 32.34 -17.43
N SER A 28 -5.16 31.58 -17.15
CA SER A 28 -4.15 31.23 -18.15
C SER A 28 -4.77 30.48 -19.34
N ALA A 29 -4.01 30.30 -20.43
CA ALA A 29 -4.44 29.44 -21.53
C ALA A 29 -4.77 28.01 -21.05
N HIS A 30 -4.05 27.53 -20.02
CA HIS A 30 -4.36 26.28 -19.32
C HIS A 30 -5.71 26.37 -18.60
N GLY A 31 -6.00 27.47 -17.90
CA GLY A 31 -7.29 27.67 -17.24
C GLY A 31 -8.50 27.68 -18.19
N PHE A 32 -8.36 28.18 -19.43
CA PHE A 32 -9.41 28.06 -20.45
C PHE A 32 -9.64 26.61 -20.85
N VAL A 33 -8.56 25.88 -21.11
CA VAL A 33 -8.65 24.46 -21.47
C VAL A 33 -9.24 23.67 -20.31
N ALA A 34 -8.83 23.97 -19.08
CA ALA A 34 -9.33 23.41 -17.86
C ALA A 34 -10.83 23.70 -17.64
N HIS A 35 -11.36 24.76 -18.23
CA HIS A 35 -12.79 25.02 -18.20
C HIS A 35 -13.53 24.22 -19.29
N VAL A 36 -12.97 24.15 -20.50
CA VAL A 36 -13.58 23.44 -21.64
C VAL A 36 -13.69 21.95 -21.38
N ALA A 37 -12.61 21.29 -20.93
CA ALA A 37 -12.69 19.86 -20.72
C ALA A 37 -13.52 19.48 -19.47
N ARG A 38 -13.67 20.38 -18.49
CA ARG A 38 -14.58 20.17 -17.35
C ARG A 38 -16.01 20.12 -17.84
N GLU A 39 -16.39 21.03 -18.73
CA GLU A 39 -17.73 21.03 -19.33
C GLU A 39 -18.00 19.80 -20.20
N ILE A 40 -16.99 19.29 -20.91
CA ILE A 40 -17.09 18.04 -21.68
C ILE A 40 -17.44 16.87 -20.75
N VAL A 41 -16.87 16.85 -19.54
CA VAL A 41 -17.04 15.75 -18.59
C VAL A 41 -18.30 15.91 -17.73
N GLU A 42 -18.52 17.09 -17.16
CA GLU A 42 -19.60 17.36 -16.20
C GLU A 42 -20.99 17.50 -16.85
N VAL A 43 -21.07 17.76 -18.16
CA VAL A 43 -22.36 17.94 -18.84
C VAL A 43 -22.52 16.97 -20.03
N PRO A 44 -22.79 15.68 -19.77
CA PRO A 44 -22.95 14.67 -20.81
C PRO A 44 -24.04 15.07 -21.82
N GLY A 45 -23.70 14.98 -23.11
CA GLY A 45 -24.64 15.26 -24.21
C GLY A 45 -24.70 16.72 -24.69
N VAL A 46 -23.98 17.65 -24.05
CA VAL A 46 -23.83 19.03 -24.57
C VAL A 46 -22.90 19.08 -25.78
N TRP A 47 -21.87 18.24 -25.79
CA TRP A 47 -20.87 18.20 -26.84
C TRP A 47 -21.13 17.06 -27.82
N PRO A 48 -21.24 17.34 -29.13
CA PRO A 48 -21.21 16.28 -30.14
C PRO A 48 -19.92 15.46 -30.03
N ALA A 49 -20.01 14.14 -30.17
CA ALA A 49 -18.84 13.25 -30.03
C ALA A 49 -17.67 13.63 -30.98
N GLY A 50 -17.99 14.15 -32.17
CA GLY A 50 -16.98 14.64 -33.12
C GLY A 50 -16.25 15.90 -32.66
N ASP A 51 -16.89 16.74 -31.85
CA ASP A 51 -16.30 17.95 -31.28
C ASP A 51 -15.44 17.62 -30.06
N VAL A 52 -15.91 16.73 -29.18
CA VAL A 52 -15.10 16.18 -28.08
C VAL A 52 -13.81 15.60 -28.61
N ARG A 53 -13.90 14.79 -29.68
CA ARG A 53 -12.72 14.17 -30.30
C ARG A 53 -11.72 15.21 -30.84
N GLN A 54 -12.19 16.26 -31.51
CA GLN A 54 -11.31 17.32 -32.01
C GLN A 54 -10.61 18.08 -30.88
N VAL A 55 -11.31 18.31 -29.76
CA VAL A 55 -10.73 18.94 -28.57
C VAL A 55 -9.64 18.05 -27.96
N LEU A 56 -9.91 16.76 -27.79
CA LEU A 56 -8.93 15.79 -27.27
C LEU A 56 -7.72 15.63 -28.19
N ASP A 57 -7.94 15.50 -29.51
CA ASP A 57 -6.87 15.38 -30.51
C ASP A 57 -5.99 16.65 -30.55
N PHE A 58 -6.59 17.82 -30.30
CA PHE A 58 -5.83 19.07 -30.16
C PHE A 58 -4.91 19.03 -28.93
N PHE A 59 -5.43 18.68 -27.75
CA PHE A 59 -4.62 18.56 -26.53
C PHE A 59 -3.51 17.51 -26.67
N GLU A 60 -3.81 16.39 -27.34
CA GLU A 60 -2.83 15.33 -27.62
C GLU A 60 -1.65 15.85 -28.47
N SER A 61 -1.90 16.79 -29.37
CA SER A 61 -0.87 17.31 -30.29
C SER A 61 -0.07 18.51 -29.78
N GLU A 62 -0.60 19.24 -28.79
CA GLU A 62 -0.02 20.51 -28.34
C GLU A 62 0.59 20.43 -26.94
N TRP A 63 0.24 19.42 -26.15
CA TRP A 63 0.71 19.24 -24.79
C TRP A 63 1.62 18.04 -24.64
N GLY A 64 2.71 18.22 -23.90
CA GLY A 64 3.54 17.15 -23.38
C GLY A 64 2.73 16.20 -22.51
N VAL A 65 3.31 15.04 -22.20
CA VAL A 65 2.69 14.06 -21.30
C VAL A 65 2.37 14.71 -19.94
N ASP A 66 3.33 15.46 -19.38
CA ASP A 66 3.21 16.09 -18.06
C ASP A 66 2.14 17.20 -18.03
N GLU A 67 2.06 18.03 -19.07
CA GLU A 67 1.07 19.12 -19.19
C GLU A 67 -0.36 18.58 -19.36
N ARG A 68 -0.52 17.38 -19.96
CA ARG A 68 -1.82 16.68 -20.04
C ARG A 68 -2.26 16.14 -18.69
N VAL A 69 -1.33 15.63 -17.88
CA VAL A 69 -1.58 15.19 -16.52
C VAL A 69 -2.08 16.38 -15.70
N ASP A 70 -1.30 17.46 -15.65
CA ASP A 70 -1.64 18.67 -14.89
C ASP A 70 -3.01 19.25 -15.27
N ALA A 71 -3.33 19.27 -16.56
CA ALA A 71 -4.62 19.74 -16.99
C ALA A 71 -5.77 18.78 -16.65
N LEU A 72 -5.64 17.46 -16.87
CA LEU A 72 -6.64 16.47 -16.46
C LEU A 72 -6.93 16.53 -14.96
N ILE A 73 -5.89 16.83 -14.17
CA ILE A 73 -5.92 17.06 -12.73
C ILE A 73 -6.65 18.36 -12.36
N GLU A 74 -6.44 19.46 -13.07
CA GLU A 74 -7.18 20.72 -12.87
C GLU A 74 -8.64 20.62 -13.34
N LEU A 75 -8.88 19.73 -14.30
CA LEU A 75 -10.13 19.58 -15.03
C LEU A 75 -11.20 18.80 -14.28
N SER A 76 -10.78 17.79 -13.55
CA SER A 76 -11.67 16.79 -12.99
C SER A 76 -11.67 16.94 -11.48
N SER A 77 -12.85 16.97 -10.84
CA SER A 77 -12.88 16.58 -9.44
C SER A 77 -12.33 15.16 -9.35
N VAL A 78 -11.53 14.87 -8.32
CA VAL A 78 -10.97 13.53 -8.11
C VAL A 78 -12.09 12.47 -8.15
N GLU A 79 -13.27 12.82 -7.63
CA GLU A 79 -14.51 12.04 -7.69
C GLU A 79 -14.86 11.60 -9.12
N VAL A 80 -14.81 12.50 -10.09
CA VAL A 80 -15.15 12.20 -11.50
C VAL A 80 -14.13 11.26 -12.15
N LEU A 81 -12.83 11.41 -11.86
CA LEU A 81 -11.81 10.49 -12.39
C LEU A 81 -11.87 9.10 -11.74
N VAL A 82 -12.24 9.05 -10.47
CA VAL A 82 -12.42 7.79 -9.73
C VAL A 82 -13.67 7.07 -10.22
N ASP A 83 -14.81 7.76 -10.37
CA ASP A 83 -16.07 7.18 -10.85
C ASP A 83 -15.98 6.69 -12.31
N HIS A 84 -15.19 7.38 -13.14
CA HIS A 84 -14.98 7.02 -14.54
C HIS A 84 -13.65 6.30 -14.78
N LYS A 85 -13.02 5.72 -13.75
CA LYS A 85 -11.71 5.03 -13.87
C LYS A 85 -11.66 4.00 -14.99
N ALA A 86 -12.74 3.24 -15.19
CA ALA A 86 -12.86 2.26 -16.28
C ALA A 86 -12.91 2.94 -17.66
N ASP A 87 -13.69 4.01 -17.79
CA ASP A 87 -13.85 4.76 -19.04
C ASP A 87 -12.54 5.50 -19.40
N VAL A 88 -11.88 6.13 -18.44
CA VAL A 88 -10.57 6.78 -18.61
C VAL A 88 -9.53 5.75 -19.05
N ARG A 89 -9.51 4.57 -18.43
CA ARG A 89 -8.62 3.46 -18.81
C ARG A 89 -8.88 2.96 -20.22
N GLU A 90 -10.15 2.81 -20.62
CA GLU A 90 -10.52 2.38 -21.97
C GLU A 90 -10.15 3.43 -23.04
N LEU A 91 -10.41 4.71 -22.76
CA LEU A 91 -10.21 5.80 -23.71
C LEU A 91 -8.74 6.17 -23.89
N LEU A 92 -7.95 6.08 -22.82
CA LEU A 92 -6.57 6.57 -22.76
C LEU A 92 -5.51 5.46 -22.70
N GLY A 93 -5.86 4.28 -22.19
CA GLY A 93 -4.93 3.16 -21.98
C GLY A 93 -4.15 2.70 -23.22
N PRO A 94 -4.77 2.57 -24.41
CA PRO A 94 -4.05 2.19 -25.63
C PRO A 94 -3.08 3.25 -26.16
N LYS A 95 -3.27 4.53 -25.78
CA LYS A 95 -2.57 5.69 -26.36
C LYS A 95 -1.47 6.26 -25.46
N LEU A 96 -1.62 6.16 -24.15
CA LEU A 96 -0.73 6.84 -23.20
C LEU A 96 0.36 5.91 -22.61
N GLY A 97 0.28 4.61 -22.87
CA GLY A 97 1.26 3.63 -22.40
C GLY A 97 1.15 3.34 -20.89
N VAL A 98 1.69 2.19 -20.47
CA VAL A 98 1.59 1.67 -19.10
C VAL A 98 2.16 2.66 -18.06
N GLU A 99 3.18 3.43 -18.43
CA GLU A 99 3.84 4.37 -17.53
C GLU A 99 2.98 5.60 -17.22
N PHE A 100 2.23 6.12 -18.20
CA PHE A 100 1.29 7.22 -17.97
C PHE A 100 0.09 6.81 -17.11
N GLU A 101 -0.44 5.60 -17.34
CA GLU A 101 -1.52 5.06 -16.53
C GLU A 101 -1.08 4.95 -15.07
N ARG A 102 0.14 4.46 -14.83
CA ARG A 102 0.72 4.39 -13.49
C ARG A 102 0.89 5.78 -12.86
N GLN A 103 1.43 6.76 -13.60
CA GLN A 103 1.66 8.11 -13.06
C GLN A 103 0.35 8.87 -12.79
N THR A 104 -0.61 8.81 -13.73
CA THR A 104 -1.91 9.48 -13.59
C THR A 104 -2.72 8.85 -12.48
N LEU A 105 -2.79 7.51 -12.44
CA LEU A 105 -3.52 6.81 -11.39
C LEU A 105 -2.86 7.04 -10.02
N GLY A 106 -1.53 7.00 -9.94
CA GLY A 106 -0.79 7.31 -8.72
C GLY A 106 -1.04 8.74 -8.23
N TYR A 107 -1.08 9.72 -9.13
CA TYR A 107 -1.40 11.10 -8.77
C TYR A 107 -2.86 11.26 -8.29
N VAL A 108 -3.83 10.70 -9.03
CA VAL A 108 -5.25 10.80 -8.68
C VAL A 108 -5.51 10.17 -7.32
N ILE A 109 -4.94 8.99 -7.07
CA ILE A 109 -4.99 8.32 -5.77
C ILE A 109 -4.35 9.22 -4.70
N GLY A 110 -3.12 9.71 -4.92
CA GLY A 110 -2.44 10.58 -3.96
C GLY A 110 -3.26 11.82 -3.58
N ARG A 111 -3.90 12.46 -4.56
CA ARG A 111 -4.74 13.64 -4.30
C ARG A 111 -6.04 13.30 -3.56
N ALA A 112 -6.68 12.17 -3.87
CA ALA A 112 -7.84 11.68 -3.11
C ALA A 112 -7.48 11.50 -1.64
N GLU A 113 -6.32 10.90 -1.39
CA GLU A 113 -5.81 10.60 -0.06
C GLU A 113 -5.44 11.88 0.71
N ASP A 114 -4.82 12.85 0.03
CA ASP A 114 -4.55 14.17 0.62
C ASP A 114 -5.84 14.91 1.00
N LEU A 115 -6.88 14.83 0.15
CA LEU A 115 -8.18 15.43 0.44
C LEU A 115 -8.87 14.75 1.62
N PHE A 116 -8.84 13.41 1.66
CA PHE A 116 -9.32 12.64 2.80
C PHE A 116 -8.59 13.04 4.09
N LEU A 117 -7.26 13.10 4.06
CA LEU A 117 -6.46 13.46 5.21
C LEU A 117 -6.76 14.90 5.67
N GLY A 118 -6.93 15.83 4.72
CA GLY A 118 -7.37 17.20 5.02
C GLY A 118 -8.72 17.25 5.74
N ARG A 119 -9.70 16.43 5.32
CA ARG A 119 -11.00 16.30 6.00
C ARG A 119 -10.83 15.68 7.39
N LEU A 120 -10.07 14.60 7.51
CA LEU A 120 -9.80 13.91 8.78
C LEU A 120 -9.19 14.85 9.81
N LEU A 121 -8.09 15.52 9.45
CA LEU A 121 -7.37 16.45 10.33
C LEU A 121 -8.17 17.73 10.60
N GLY A 122 -9.11 18.10 9.72
CA GLY A 122 -10.05 19.19 9.94
C GLY A 122 -11.17 18.82 10.93
N ALA A 123 -11.67 17.59 10.85
CA ALA A 123 -12.72 17.08 11.72
C ALA A 123 -12.19 16.69 13.12
N LEU A 124 -11.00 16.10 13.17
CA LEU A 124 -10.40 15.51 14.38
C LEU A 124 -9.08 16.20 14.70
N LEU A 125 -9.16 17.42 15.23
CA LEU A 125 -7.99 18.27 15.49
C LEU A 125 -6.94 17.62 16.39
N PHE A 126 -7.32 16.67 17.26
CA PHE A 126 -6.39 15.95 18.12
C PHE A 126 -5.40 15.07 17.35
N LEU A 127 -5.71 14.69 16.10
CA LEU A 127 -4.82 13.92 15.23
C LEU A 127 -3.75 14.78 14.54
N ARG A 128 -3.95 16.10 14.44
CA ARG A 128 -2.99 16.99 13.76
C ARG A 128 -1.61 16.94 14.42
N ALA A 129 -1.57 16.90 15.75
CA ALA A 129 -0.31 16.80 16.48
C ALA A 129 0.42 15.45 16.24
N ALA A 130 -0.29 14.37 15.88
CA ALA A 130 0.35 13.12 15.50
C ALA A 130 0.96 13.23 14.10
N TRP A 131 0.17 13.69 13.12
CA TRP A 131 0.63 13.91 11.75
C TRP A 131 1.85 14.84 11.66
N ASP A 132 1.82 15.95 12.41
CA ASP A 132 2.92 16.91 12.43
C ASP A 132 4.19 16.28 13.01
N ARG A 133 4.08 15.42 14.04
CA ARG A 133 5.24 14.69 14.61
C ARG A 133 5.84 13.70 13.63
N ASP A 134 5.03 12.97 12.87
CA ASP A 134 5.54 11.99 11.90
C ASP A 134 6.29 12.71 10.76
N HIS A 135 5.78 13.87 10.34
CA HIS A 135 6.48 14.75 9.41
C HIS A 135 7.78 15.32 9.95
N GLU A 136 7.78 15.84 11.19
CA GLU A 136 8.99 16.34 11.85
C GLU A 136 10.04 15.22 11.95
N PHE A 137 9.63 14.03 12.41
CA PHE A 137 10.50 12.86 12.49
C PHE A 137 11.10 12.49 11.13
N TYR A 138 10.28 12.46 10.07
CA TYR A 138 10.78 12.22 8.72
C TYR A 138 11.78 13.30 8.27
N GLU A 139 11.48 14.58 8.48
CA GLU A 139 12.36 15.67 8.08
C GLU A 139 13.71 15.63 8.80
N GLU A 140 13.73 15.23 10.07
CA GLU A 140 14.95 15.04 10.87
C GLU A 140 15.81 13.89 10.36
N HIS A 141 15.20 12.79 9.90
CA HIS A 141 15.91 11.54 9.58
C HIS A 141 16.00 11.21 8.08
N LYS A 142 15.37 11.98 7.18
CA LYS A 142 15.36 11.69 5.73
C LYS A 142 16.74 11.63 5.09
N ALA A 143 17.74 12.30 5.68
CA ALA A 143 19.12 12.26 5.20
C ALA A 143 19.77 10.87 5.35
N GLU A 144 19.24 10.02 6.23
CA GLU A 144 19.72 8.65 6.44
C GLU A 144 19.26 7.68 5.34
N GLY A 145 18.22 8.05 4.57
CA GLY A 145 17.71 7.26 3.45
C GLY A 145 16.91 6.00 3.83
N PHE A 146 16.69 5.75 5.12
CA PHE A 146 15.90 4.61 5.61
C PHE A 146 14.40 4.91 5.72
N PHE A 147 14.03 6.18 5.88
CA PHE A 147 12.65 6.59 6.13
C PHE A 147 11.97 7.06 4.84
N ARG A 148 10.71 6.63 4.65
CA ARG A 148 9.84 7.15 3.60
C ARG A 148 9.06 8.35 4.15
N PRO A 149 8.69 9.32 3.29
CA PRO A 149 7.76 10.37 3.70
C PRO A 149 6.47 9.74 4.27
N PRO A 150 5.89 10.31 5.34
CA PRO A 150 4.56 9.91 5.80
C PRO A 150 3.59 10.04 4.64
N SER A 151 2.74 9.02 4.47
CA SER A 151 1.62 9.06 3.54
C SER A 151 0.31 8.90 4.30
N PRO A 152 -0.83 9.32 3.74
CA PRO A 152 -2.12 9.08 4.37
C PRO A 152 -2.33 7.61 4.76
N GLY A 153 -1.95 6.66 3.91
CA GLY A 153 -2.06 5.22 4.20
C GLY A 153 -1.24 4.77 5.42
N THR A 154 0.03 5.14 5.49
CA THR A 154 0.88 4.79 6.66
C THR A 154 0.36 5.42 7.94
N PHE A 155 -0.15 6.66 7.86
CA PHE A 155 -0.74 7.34 9.00
C PHE A 155 -2.05 6.70 9.44
N MET A 156 -2.90 6.22 8.52
CA MET A 156 -4.12 5.50 8.89
C MET A 156 -3.81 4.20 9.66
N ILE A 157 -2.78 3.47 9.23
CA ILE A 157 -2.29 2.28 9.93
C ILE A 157 -1.84 2.63 11.35
N GLU A 158 -1.03 3.67 11.49
CA GLU A 158 -0.48 4.10 12.78
C GLU A 158 -1.57 4.59 13.74
N ILE A 159 -2.51 5.42 13.27
CA ILE A 159 -3.60 5.92 14.12
C ILE A 159 -4.52 4.79 14.56
N ALA A 160 -4.82 3.80 13.70
CA ALA A 160 -5.66 2.66 14.07
C ALA A 160 -5.08 1.93 15.29
N VAL A 161 -3.78 1.65 15.26
CA VAL A 161 -3.07 0.98 16.35
C VAL A 161 -2.95 1.89 17.59
N ASP A 162 -2.50 3.13 17.41
CA ASP A 162 -2.28 4.08 18.51
C ASP A 162 -3.59 4.45 19.23
N ALA A 163 -4.69 4.66 18.50
CA ALA A 163 -5.97 5.04 19.10
C ALA A 163 -6.53 3.91 19.99
N VAL A 164 -6.35 2.65 19.59
CA VAL A 164 -6.71 1.49 20.42
C VAL A 164 -5.84 1.44 21.66
N HIS A 165 -4.52 1.59 21.53
CA HIS A 165 -3.62 1.61 22.69
C HIS A 165 -3.94 2.75 23.67
N ARG A 166 -4.20 3.97 23.16
CA ARG A 166 -4.60 5.12 23.99
C ARG A 166 -5.92 4.90 24.68
N TYR A 167 -6.92 4.33 24.01
CA TYR A 167 -8.18 3.97 24.65
C TYR A 167 -7.97 3.02 25.84
N ARG A 168 -7.08 2.02 25.69
CA ARG A 168 -6.79 1.03 26.72
C ARG A 168 -6.02 1.60 27.92
N ALA A 169 -5.11 2.53 27.66
CA ALA A 169 -4.33 3.20 28.70
C ALA A 169 -5.06 4.41 29.32
N GLY A 170 -6.04 4.95 28.62
CA GLY A 170 -6.70 6.22 28.90
C GLY A 170 -8.00 6.11 29.68
N GLY A 171 -8.73 7.23 29.69
CA GLY A 171 -10.02 7.38 30.35
C GLY A 171 -11.13 7.77 29.38
N VAL A 172 -12.05 8.59 29.87
CA VAL A 172 -13.26 8.99 29.11
C VAL A 172 -12.89 9.79 27.86
N GLU A 173 -11.87 10.64 27.93
CA GLU A 173 -11.45 11.49 26.81
C GLU A 173 -10.92 10.66 25.63
N GLU A 174 -10.03 9.71 25.88
CA GLU A 174 -9.50 8.82 24.83
C GLU A 174 -10.60 7.96 24.21
N ALA A 175 -11.58 7.51 25.00
CA ALA A 175 -12.75 6.81 24.49
C ALA A 175 -13.63 7.70 23.59
N GLU A 176 -13.80 8.99 23.93
CA GLU A 176 -14.52 9.94 23.09
C GLU A 176 -13.77 10.24 21.78
N GLN A 177 -12.45 10.38 21.84
CA GLN A 177 -11.60 10.55 20.65
C GLN A 177 -11.69 9.33 19.72
N LEU A 178 -11.63 8.11 20.26
CA LEU A 178 -11.77 6.89 19.47
C LEU A 178 -13.16 6.79 18.81
N ARG A 179 -14.24 7.13 19.54
CA ARG A 179 -15.60 7.18 18.96
C ARG A 179 -15.71 8.21 17.85
N ALA A 180 -15.11 9.39 18.01
CA ALA A 180 -15.10 10.42 16.98
C ALA A 180 -14.35 9.96 15.72
N LEU A 181 -13.22 9.26 15.90
CA LEU A 181 -12.49 8.63 14.81
C LEU A 181 -13.32 7.57 14.08
N PHE A 182 -13.93 6.63 14.80
CA PHE A 182 -14.79 5.62 14.18
C PHE A 182 -16.01 6.24 13.49
N ALA A 183 -16.61 7.30 14.04
CA ALA A 183 -17.71 7.99 13.40
C ALA A 183 -17.30 8.68 12.09
N PHE A 184 -16.10 9.26 12.02
CA PHE A 184 -15.54 9.80 10.78
C PHE A 184 -15.29 8.67 9.77
N MET A 185 -14.62 7.59 10.18
CA MET A 185 -14.33 6.46 9.29
C MET A 185 -15.62 5.80 8.76
N GLU A 186 -16.68 5.75 9.58
CA GLU A 186 -18.00 5.24 9.18
C GLU A 186 -18.65 6.05 8.05
N SER A 187 -18.45 7.38 8.05
CA SER A 187 -18.97 8.24 6.97
C SER A 187 -18.22 8.07 5.65
N GLU A 188 -16.97 7.61 5.70
CA GLU A 188 -16.11 7.41 4.53
C GLU A 188 -16.23 6.00 3.94
N VAL A 189 -16.93 5.08 4.62
CA VAL A 189 -17.21 3.75 4.06
C VAL A 189 -17.96 3.88 2.73
N GLY A 190 -17.53 3.13 1.72
CA GLY A 190 -18.18 3.07 0.40
C GLY A 190 -17.95 4.29 -0.49
N ASP A 191 -17.11 5.24 -0.09
CA ASP A 191 -16.55 6.24 -1.01
C ASP A 191 -15.37 5.60 -1.77
N PRO A 192 -15.46 5.42 -3.10
CA PRO A 192 -14.39 4.81 -3.90
C PRO A 192 -13.06 5.57 -3.83
N ALA A 193 -13.08 6.87 -3.53
CA ALA A 193 -11.86 7.67 -3.41
C ALA A 193 -11.06 7.34 -2.15
N THR A 194 -11.71 6.78 -1.12
CA THR A 194 -11.11 6.56 0.20
C THR A 194 -11.18 5.09 0.64
N GLU A 195 -11.82 4.23 -0.14
CA GLU A 195 -12.01 2.80 0.14
C GLU A 195 -10.71 2.12 0.60
N ARG A 196 -9.60 2.35 -0.10
CA ARG A 196 -8.28 1.80 0.26
C ARG A 196 -7.85 2.19 1.68
N LEU A 197 -7.98 3.47 2.04
CA LEU A 197 -7.57 3.97 3.36
C LEU A 197 -8.49 3.45 4.48
N VAL A 198 -9.78 3.29 4.18
CA VAL A 198 -10.74 2.70 5.11
C VAL A 198 -10.43 1.21 5.32
N ASP A 199 -10.14 0.47 4.25
CA ASP A 199 -9.75 -0.94 4.32
C ASP A 199 -8.46 -1.12 5.14
N GLU A 200 -7.42 -0.32 4.86
CA GLU A 200 -6.16 -0.32 5.62
C GLU A 200 -6.38 0.00 7.11
N PHE A 201 -7.26 0.96 7.41
CA PHE A 201 -7.62 1.27 8.80
C PHE A 201 -8.32 0.10 9.49
N VAL A 202 -9.30 -0.51 8.82
CA VAL A 202 -10.07 -1.65 9.34
C VAL A 202 -9.18 -2.88 9.55
N GLU A 203 -8.17 -3.07 8.70
CA GLU A 203 -7.20 -4.14 8.79
C GLU A 203 -6.36 -4.09 10.07
N MET A 204 -6.07 -2.89 10.54
CA MET A 204 -5.26 -2.66 11.74
C MET A 204 -6.08 -2.70 13.03
N LEU A 205 -7.41 -2.86 12.96
CA LEU A 205 -8.25 -3.00 14.16
C LEU A 205 -8.05 -4.37 14.83
N PRO A 206 -8.26 -4.47 16.16
CA PRO A 206 -8.15 -5.73 16.88
C PRO A 206 -9.00 -6.85 16.25
N GLU A 207 -8.51 -8.07 16.38
CA GLU A 207 -9.31 -9.24 16.02
C GLU A 207 -10.38 -9.51 17.08
N PRO A 208 -11.59 -9.96 16.68
CA PRO A 208 -12.61 -10.40 17.61
C PRO A 208 -12.11 -11.54 18.53
N GLY A 209 -12.41 -11.46 19.83
CA GLY A 209 -12.01 -12.43 20.85
C GLY A 209 -10.62 -12.20 21.46
N ARG A 210 -9.87 -11.18 21.01
CA ARG A 210 -8.61 -10.77 21.65
C ARG A 210 -8.85 -9.78 22.79
N GLY A 211 -7.84 -9.57 23.64
CA GLY A 211 -7.96 -8.78 24.86
C GLY A 211 -8.42 -7.32 24.69
N ASP A 212 -8.33 -6.77 23.48
CA ASP A 212 -8.69 -5.39 23.14
C ASP A 212 -9.88 -5.32 22.16
N ASP A 213 -10.66 -6.41 22.02
CA ASP A 213 -11.80 -6.47 21.09
C ASP A 213 -13.01 -5.64 21.53
N ASP A 214 -13.02 -5.10 22.75
CA ASP A 214 -14.06 -4.22 23.27
C ASP A 214 -14.18 -2.91 22.47
N VAL A 215 -13.13 -2.49 21.76
CA VAL A 215 -13.20 -1.37 20.81
C VAL A 215 -14.12 -1.65 19.63
N LEU A 216 -14.29 -2.92 19.24
CA LEU A 216 -15.13 -3.31 18.11
C LEU A 216 -16.62 -3.06 18.38
N ASP A 217 -17.02 -2.96 19.65
CA ASP A 217 -18.38 -2.59 20.06
C ASP A 217 -18.68 -1.10 19.81
N MET A 218 -17.65 -0.28 19.56
CA MET A 218 -17.81 1.14 19.22
C MET A 218 -17.95 1.41 17.73
N LEU A 219 -17.77 0.40 16.87
CA LEU A 219 -17.87 0.55 15.43
C LEU A 219 -19.32 0.83 15.02
N GLY A 220 -19.48 1.72 14.02
CA GLY A 220 -20.73 1.86 13.30
C GLY A 220 -21.06 0.61 12.47
N PRO A 221 -22.31 0.46 12.00
CA PRO A 221 -22.74 -0.75 11.31
C PRO A 221 -21.97 -1.05 10.01
N ARG A 222 -21.53 -0.03 9.26
CA ARG A 222 -20.82 -0.22 7.99
C ARG A 222 -19.37 -0.65 8.22
N LEU A 223 -18.65 0.02 9.12
CA LEU A 223 -17.30 -0.40 9.54
C LEU A 223 -17.32 -1.78 10.19
N ARG A 224 -18.31 -2.06 11.03
CA ARG A 224 -18.48 -3.39 11.62
C ARG A 224 -18.64 -4.46 10.55
N SER A 225 -19.48 -4.20 9.55
CA SER A 225 -19.67 -5.12 8.41
C SER A 225 -18.40 -5.29 7.59
N LEU A 226 -17.64 -4.22 7.35
CA LEU A 226 -16.34 -4.31 6.66
C LEU A 226 -15.35 -5.14 7.46
N ARG A 227 -15.25 -4.91 8.78
CA ARG A 227 -14.38 -5.67 9.66
C ARG A 227 -14.76 -7.15 9.66
N ASP A 228 -16.04 -7.47 9.80
CA ASP A 228 -16.53 -8.85 9.78
C ASP A 228 -16.24 -9.54 8.43
N GLU A 229 -16.43 -8.82 7.33
CA GLU A 229 -16.15 -9.31 5.98
C GLU A 229 -14.65 -9.53 5.75
N GLN A 230 -13.81 -8.62 6.22
CA GLN A 230 -12.36 -8.81 6.20
C GLN A 230 -11.96 -10.05 7.01
N VAL A 231 -12.42 -10.12 8.25
CA VAL A 231 -12.17 -11.22 9.18
C VAL A 231 -12.62 -12.56 8.57
N ARG A 232 -13.73 -12.59 7.82
CA ARG A 232 -14.21 -13.73 7.04
C ARG A 232 -13.31 -14.06 5.84
N ARG A 233 -12.90 -13.06 5.04
CA ARG A 233 -11.97 -13.26 3.90
C ARG A 233 -10.66 -13.86 4.36
N GLU A 234 -10.12 -13.34 5.46
CA GLU A 234 -8.95 -13.91 6.08
C GLU A 234 -9.23 -15.36 6.55
N ASP A 235 -10.43 -15.65 7.09
CA ASP A 235 -10.81 -17.02 7.55
C ASP A 235 -10.78 -18.01 6.40
N GLU A 236 -11.29 -17.58 5.26
CA GLU A 236 -11.33 -18.35 4.04
C GLU A 236 -9.95 -18.47 3.38
N SER A 237 -9.05 -17.51 3.61
CA SER A 237 -7.69 -17.54 3.09
C SER A 237 -6.72 -18.32 3.97
N ALA A 238 -7.14 -18.81 5.14
CA ALA A 238 -6.25 -19.56 6.02
C ALA A 238 -5.98 -20.95 5.46
N SER A 239 -4.69 -21.28 5.32
CA SER A 239 -4.29 -22.59 4.83
C SER A 239 -4.51 -23.68 5.90
N GLU A 240 -5.34 -24.66 5.57
CA GLU A 240 -5.44 -25.90 6.35
C GLU A 240 -4.13 -26.70 6.30
N ALA A 241 -3.35 -26.57 5.22
CA ALA A 241 -2.04 -27.20 5.11
C ALA A 241 -1.05 -26.62 6.12
N GLU A 242 -0.96 -25.29 6.23
CA GLU A 242 -0.13 -24.59 7.21
C GLU A 242 -0.53 -24.94 8.65
N ALA A 243 -1.83 -24.88 8.96
CA ALA A 243 -2.31 -25.24 10.29
C ALA A 243 -1.90 -26.67 10.68
N ARG A 244 -2.09 -27.64 9.78
CA ARG A 244 -1.67 -29.03 9.99
C ARG A 244 -0.16 -29.16 10.10
N PHE A 245 0.60 -28.42 9.30
CA PHE A 245 2.06 -28.36 9.38
C PHE A 245 2.53 -27.91 10.77
N LEU A 246 1.96 -26.83 11.31
CA LEU A 246 2.33 -26.35 12.64
C LEU A 246 2.01 -27.36 13.76
N TYR A 247 0.85 -28.02 13.71
CA TYR A 247 0.53 -29.08 14.67
C TYR A 247 1.50 -30.26 14.58
N ARG A 248 1.83 -30.72 13.36
CA ARG A 248 2.83 -31.78 13.16
C ARG A 248 4.20 -31.36 13.69
N MET A 249 4.59 -30.11 13.49
CA MET A 249 5.85 -29.55 13.98
C MET A 249 5.92 -29.59 15.50
N ALA A 250 4.87 -29.14 16.18
CA ALA A 250 4.80 -29.18 17.64
C ALA A 250 4.73 -30.61 18.21
N ASP A 251 4.20 -31.56 17.45
CA ASP A 251 4.21 -32.97 17.85
C ASP A 251 5.58 -33.63 17.74
N GLU A 252 6.34 -33.32 16.69
CA GLU A 252 7.72 -33.80 16.51
C GLU A 252 8.70 -33.10 17.46
N VAL A 253 8.44 -31.83 17.81
CA VAL A 253 9.30 -30.99 18.64
C VAL A 253 8.53 -30.53 19.90
N PRO A 254 8.46 -31.36 20.96
CA PRO A 254 7.50 -31.18 22.05
C PRO A 254 7.57 -29.84 22.80
N TYR A 255 8.75 -29.20 22.87
CA TYR A 255 8.88 -27.91 23.55
C TYR A 255 8.15 -26.77 22.81
N LEU A 256 7.83 -26.96 21.53
CA LEU A 256 7.06 -26.01 20.74
C LEU A 256 5.54 -26.06 21.02
N ARG A 257 5.03 -27.08 21.72
CA ARG A 257 3.58 -27.23 21.95
C ARG A 257 2.96 -26.06 22.71
N ASP A 258 3.62 -25.62 23.78
CA ASP A 258 3.11 -24.52 24.58
C ASP A 258 3.24 -23.19 23.85
N ARG A 259 4.34 -23.00 23.08
CA ARG A 259 4.52 -21.83 22.21
C ARG A 259 3.48 -21.79 21.11
N LEU A 260 3.18 -22.93 20.48
CA LEU A 260 2.15 -23.04 19.46
C LEU A 260 0.77 -22.70 20.06
N ARG A 261 0.45 -23.24 21.25
CA ARG A 261 -0.81 -22.90 21.94
C ARG A 261 -0.89 -21.41 22.24
N GLU A 262 0.20 -20.80 22.67
CA GLU A 262 0.27 -19.35 22.88
C GLU A 262 0.09 -18.59 21.57
N HIS A 263 0.72 -19.04 20.47
CA HIS A 263 0.57 -18.46 19.14
C HIS A 263 -0.89 -18.49 18.68
N PHE A 264 -1.58 -19.62 18.77
CA PHE A 264 -3.01 -19.72 18.47
C PHE A 264 -3.92 -18.98 19.47
N GLY A 265 -3.42 -18.70 20.69
CA GLY A 265 -4.12 -17.87 21.66
C GLY A 265 -3.97 -16.38 21.35
N ARG A 266 -2.81 -15.98 20.81
CA ARG A 266 -2.55 -14.63 20.35
C ARG A 266 -3.22 -14.38 19.03
N PHE A 267 -3.11 -15.28 18.07
CA PHE A 267 -3.63 -15.13 16.71
C PHE A 267 -4.86 -16.01 16.51
N ARG A 268 -5.96 -15.42 15.99
CA ARG A 268 -7.16 -16.18 15.63
C ARG A 268 -6.85 -17.32 14.66
N ARG A 269 -5.80 -17.16 13.85
CA ARG A 269 -5.30 -18.17 12.90
C ARG A 269 -3.80 -18.41 12.98
N PRO A 270 -3.36 -19.62 12.58
CA PRO A 270 -1.94 -19.93 12.54
C PRO A 270 -1.28 -19.11 11.44
N LEU A 271 -0.66 -18.01 11.81
CA LEU A 271 0.28 -17.33 10.92
C LEU A 271 1.56 -18.15 10.89
N GLY A 272 1.64 -19.11 9.95
CA GLY A 272 2.78 -20.03 9.83
C GLY A 272 4.10 -19.29 9.74
N HIS A 273 4.13 -18.24 8.91
CA HIS A 273 5.30 -17.38 8.74
C HIS A 273 5.76 -16.72 10.05
N VAL A 274 4.82 -16.19 10.84
CA VAL A 274 5.13 -15.53 12.12
C VAL A 274 5.64 -16.55 13.12
N PHE A 275 4.97 -17.69 13.26
CA PHE A 275 5.38 -18.71 14.23
C PHE A 275 6.76 -19.30 13.92
N VAL A 276 7.02 -19.63 12.65
CA VAL A 276 8.33 -20.15 12.22
C VAL A 276 9.42 -19.09 12.40
N GLY A 277 9.13 -17.82 12.06
CA GLY A 277 10.05 -16.72 12.29
C GLY A 277 10.37 -16.47 13.78
N GLU A 278 9.40 -16.65 14.69
CA GLU A 278 9.66 -16.58 16.14
C GLU A 278 10.59 -17.70 16.64
N ILE A 279 10.52 -18.88 16.03
CA ILE A 279 11.35 -20.03 16.40
C ILE A 279 12.76 -19.92 15.82
N VAL A 280 12.91 -19.35 14.63
CA VAL A 280 14.19 -19.33 13.91
C VAL A 280 15.29 -18.62 14.70
N PHE A 281 14.97 -17.53 15.40
CA PHE A 281 15.93 -16.83 16.24
C PHE A 281 16.43 -17.68 17.41
N GLU A 282 15.53 -18.41 18.08
CA GLU A 282 15.91 -19.35 19.15
C GLU A 282 16.82 -20.47 18.59
N VAL A 283 16.52 -20.96 17.39
CA VAL A 283 17.34 -21.97 16.72
C VAL A 283 18.76 -21.47 16.51
N PHE A 284 18.94 -20.20 16.13
CA PHE A 284 20.27 -19.60 15.96
C PHE A 284 21.01 -19.46 17.29
N GLU A 285 20.33 -19.02 18.34
CA GLU A 285 20.90 -18.90 19.68
C GLU A 285 21.36 -20.26 20.21
N LEU A 286 20.51 -21.29 20.10
CA LEU A 286 20.83 -22.65 20.52
C LEU A 286 21.99 -23.23 19.68
N TYR A 287 22.00 -23.00 18.37
CA TYR A 287 23.10 -23.44 17.51
C TYR A 287 24.42 -22.75 17.89
N ALA A 288 24.39 -21.42 18.09
CA ALA A 288 25.56 -20.64 18.48
C ALA A 288 26.11 -21.03 19.87
N ALA A 289 25.22 -21.48 20.78
CA ALA A 289 25.59 -22.04 22.07
C ALA A 289 26.18 -23.47 22.00
N GLY A 290 26.23 -24.08 20.81
CA GLY A 290 26.70 -25.45 20.61
C GLY A 290 25.67 -26.53 20.95
N GLU A 291 24.40 -26.15 21.12
CA GLU A 291 23.30 -27.05 21.48
C GLU A 291 22.61 -27.65 20.24
N VAL A 292 23.41 -28.06 19.24
CA VAL A 292 22.93 -28.55 17.93
C VAL A 292 21.92 -29.69 18.07
N GLU A 293 22.12 -30.58 19.04
CA GLU A 293 21.22 -31.72 19.26
C GLU A 293 19.82 -31.30 19.74
N ARG A 294 19.65 -30.08 20.28
CA ARG A 294 18.31 -29.55 20.64
C ARG A 294 17.56 -28.99 19.45
N VAL A 295 18.26 -28.49 18.44
CA VAL A 295 17.64 -27.94 17.21
C VAL A 295 17.48 -29.01 16.14
N ARG A 296 18.29 -30.07 16.17
CA ARG A 296 18.27 -31.15 15.16
C ARG A 296 16.87 -31.73 14.88
N PRO A 297 16.01 -32.04 15.86
CA PRO A 297 14.66 -32.56 15.56
C PRO A 297 13.81 -31.60 14.72
N LEU A 298 13.93 -30.29 14.95
CA LEU A 298 13.25 -29.29 14.15
C LEU A 298 13.82 -29.22 12.73
N LEU A 299 15.16 -29.23 12.59
CA LEU A 299 15.79 -29.21 11.26
C LEU A 299 15.42 -30.45 10.43
N ASP A 300 15.43 -31.63 11.06
CA ASP A 300 15.03 -32.89 10.43
C ASP A 300 13.54 -32.87 10.03
N PHE A 301 12.68 -32.27 10.88
CA PHE A 301 11.28 -32.06 10.57
C PHE A 301 11.09 -31.16 9.35
N LEU A 302 11.72 -29.98 9.33
CA LEU A 302 11.60 -29.02 8.23
C LEU A 302 12.15 -29.59 6.91
N GLU A 303 13.29 -30.30 6.96
CA GLU A 303 13.84 -30.99 5.79
C GLU A 303 12.88 -32.07 5.25
N ARG A 304 12.17 -32.77 6.15
CA ARG A 304 11.17 -33.76 5.77
C ARG A 304 9.94 -33.10 5.17
N GLU A 305 9.45 -31.98 5.67
CA GLU A 305 8.24 -31.34 5.15
C GLU A 305 8.47 -30.53 3.86
N PHE A 306 9.70 -30.05 3.62
CA PHE A 306 10.01 -29.26 2.42
C PHE A 306 9.95 -30.10 1.13
N GLY A 307 9.28 -29.59 0.11
CA GLY A 307 9.04 -30.19 -1.20
C GLY A 307 7.74 -30.99 -1.32
N TYR A 308 6.83 -30.90 -0.34
CA TYR A 308 5.60 -31.71 -0.31
C TYR A 308 4.32 -30.91 -0.58
N ASP A 309 4.27 -29.64 -0.19
CA ASP A 309 3.09 -28.79 -0.29
C ASP A 309 3.55 -27.34 -0.48
N ASP A 310 3.08 -26.68 -1.54
CA ASP A 310 3.59 -25.36 -1.96
C ASP A 310 3.39 -24.28 -0.88
N GLU A 311 2.32 -24.34 -0.09
CA GLU A 311 2.04 -23.37 0.98
C GLU A 311 2.99 -23.58 2.16
N VAL A 312 3.22 -24.85 2.55
CA VAL A 312 4.20 -25.20 3.58
C VAL A 312 5.62 -24.87 3.13
N ASP A 313 5.96 -25.15 1.87
CA ASP A 313 7.26 -24.84 1.29
C ASP A 313 7.50 -23.33 1.32
N ASN A 314 6.49 -22.52 1.01
CA ASN A 314 6.57 -21.07 1.12
C ASN A 314 6.82 -20.62 2.57
N VAL A 315 6.14 -21.19 3.57
CA VAL A 315 6.40 -20.90 4.99
C VAL A 315 7.83 -21.23 5.38
N ILE A 316 8.33 -22.41 5.00
CA ILE A 316 9.70 -22.83 5.32
C ILE A 316 10.72 -21.94 4.60
N ALA A 317 10.52 -21.67 3.31
CA ALA A 317 11.44 -20.89 2.50
C ALA A 317 11.56 -19.45 3.01
N VAL A 318 10.44 -18.77 3.26
CA VAL A 318 10.41 -17.34 3.61
C VAL A 318 10.66 -17.09 5.09
N SER A 319 10.25 -18.00 5.98
CA SER A 319 10.31 -17.74 7.43
C SER A 319 11.36 -18.53 8.17
N PHE A 320 11.95 -19.54 7.54
CA PHE A 320 13.10 -20.25 8.09
C PHE A 320 14.35 -20.02 7.25
N VAL A 321 14.31 -20.34 5.95
CA VAL A 321 15.51 -20.32 5.09
C VAL A 321 16.00 -18.90 4.81
N GLU A 322 15.11 -17.98 4.43
CA GLU A 322 15.45 -16.57 4.16
C GLU A 322 16.00 -15.86 5.40
N MET A 323 15.60 -16.31 6.59
CA MET A 323 16.04 -15.75 7.86
C MET A 323 17.38 -16.30 8.36
N LEU A 324 17.98 -17.28 7.67
CA LEU A 324 19.26 -17.83 8.07
C LEU A 324 20.36 -16.76 8.04
N PRO A 325 21.29 -16.75 9.01
CA PRO A 325 22.31 -15.73 9.10
C PRO A 325 23.18 -15.68 7.83
N ASP A 326 23.63 -14.49 7.45
CA ASP A 326 24.52 -14.26 6.32
C ASP A 326 25.98 -14.69 6.63
N PRO A 327 26.82 -14.93 5.61
CA PRO A 327 28.25 -15.18 5.82
C PRO A 327 28.92 -14.08 6.67
N GLY A 328 29.39 -14.47 7.86
CA GLY A 328 30.02 -13.56 8.82
C GLY A 328 29.14 -13.19 10.02
N GLU A 329 27.86 -13.55 9.99
CA GLU A 329 26.93 -13.36 11.10
C GLU A 329 27.00 -14.52 12.11
N THR A 330 26.55 -14.23 13.34
CA THR A 330 26.49 -15.24 14.39
C THR A 330 25.46 -16.30 14.02
N GLY A 331 25.87 -17.57 14.04
CA GLY A 331 24.99 -18.69 13.70
C GLY A 331 25.09 -19.16 12.24
N PHE A 332 25.81 -18.46 11.35
CA PHE A 332 25.97 -18.83 9.93
C PHE A 332 26.33 -20.31 9.70
N GLY A 333 27.10 -20.91 10.62
CA GLY A 333 27.48 -22.32 10.54
C GLY A 333 26.30 -23.30 10.50
N ILE A 334 25.08 -22.88 10.84
CA ILE A 334 23.88 -23.73 10.84
C ILE A 334 23.58 -24.33 9.46
N GLU A 335 23.98 -23.67 8.37
CA GLU A 335 23.84 -24.20 7.00
C GLU A 335 24.53 -25.56 6.80
N ALA A 336 25.62 -25.81 7.56
CA ALA A 336 26.36 -27.07 7.49
C ALA A 336 25.56 -28.25 8.05
N VAL A 337 24.62 -28.00 8.97
CA VAL A 337 23.80 -29.05 9.60
C VAL A 337 22.42 -29.22 8.96
N LEU A 338 22.08 -28.38 7.96
CA LEU A 338 20.86 -28.56 7.18
C LEU A 338 20.90 -29.83 6.32
N GLY A 339 19.72 -30.37 6.05
CA GLY A 339 19.56 -31.42 5.07
C GLY A 339 19.75 -30.91 3.63
N PRO A 340 19.82 -31.84 2.65
CA PRO A 340 20.11 -31.48 1.26
C PRO A 340 19.06 -30.58 0.61
N LYS A 341 17.77 -30.71 0.92
CA LYS A 341 16.72 -29.88 0.32
C LYS A 341 16.83 -28.45 0.82
N LEU A 342 16.87 -28.24 2.14
CA LEU A 342 16.97 -26.91 2.72
C LEU A 342 18.28 -26.22 2.33
N ARG A 343 19.40 -26.97 2.27
CA ARG A 343 20.67 -26.42 1.76
C ARG A 343 20.57 -26.02 0.28
N GLY A 344 19.81 -26.77 -0.52
CA GLY A 344 19.52 -26.41 -1.91
C GLY A 344 18.75 -25.10 -2.02
N GLU A 345 17.74 -24.92 -1.17
CA GLU A 345 16.95 -23.69 -1.12
C GLU A 345 17.79 -22.48 -0.67
N VAL A 346 18.64 -22.64 0.34
CA VAL A 346 19.62 -21.59 0.72
C VAL A 346 20.44 -21.15 -0.50
N ALA A 347 21.03 -22.10 -1.22
CA ALA A 347 21.85 -21.78 -2.39
C ALA A 347 21.04 -21.06 -3.48
N SER A 348 19.77 -21.46 -3.67
CA SER A 348 18.83 -20.82 -4.61
C SER A 348 18.58 -19.35 -4.24
N GLN A 349 18.23 -19.07 -2.98
CA GLN A 349 17.95 -17.71 -2.51
C GLN A 349 19.19 -16.81 -2.56
N ARG A 350 20.37 -17.35 -2.21
CA ARG A 350 21.64 -16.59 -2.31
C ARG A 350 21.97 -16.22 -3.75
N ALA A 351 21.83 -17.15 -4.69
CA ALA A 351 22.06 -16.89 -6.11
C ALA A 351 21.10 -15.82 -6.65
N TRP A 352 19.83 -15.87 -6.23
CA TRP A 352 18.83 -14.87 -6.61
C TRP A 352 19.15 -13.47 -6.04
N GLY A 353 19.55 -13.39 -4.77
CA GLY A 353 19.98 -12.13 -4.15
C GLY A 353 21.18 -11.50 -4.87
N GLU A 354 22.18 -12.30 -5.25
CA GLU A 354 23.34 -11.83 -6.02
C GLU A 354 22.95 -11.33 -7.43
N GLU A 355 22.04 -12.02 -8.11
CA GLU A 355 21.53 -11.61 -9.41
C GLU A 355 20.77 -10.29 -9.31
N ARG A 356 19.84 -10.17 -8.37
CA ARG A 356 19.09 -8.94 -8.11
C ARG A 356 20.01 -7.77 -7.78
N MET A 357 21.04 -7.99 -6.96
CA MET A 357 22.03 -6.95 -6.65
C MET A 357 22.89 -6.57 -7.87
N ARG A 358 23.22 -7.52 -8.75
CA ARG A 358 23.89 -7.25 -10.04
C ARG A 358 23.01 -6.42 -10.97
N GLU A 359 21.72 -6.74 -11.07
CA GLU A 359 20.74 -5.97 -11.85
C GLU A 359 20.61 -4.54 -11.32
N LEU A 360 20.43 -4.37 -10.01
CA LEU A 360 20.36 -3.06 -9.37
C LEU A 360 21.65 -2.24 -9.59
N ALA A 361 22.82 -2.88 -9.52
CA ALA A 361 24.09 -2.24 -9.81
C ALA A 361 24.25 -1.85 -11.29
N ALA A 362 23.68 -2.61 -12.23
CA ALA A 362 23.66 -2.29 -13.65
C ALA A 362 22.76 -1.09 -13.95
N VAL A 363 21.59 -1.02 -13.32
CA VAL A 363 20.68 0.15 -13.41
C VAL A 363 21.36 1.41 -12.88
N ARG A 364 22.08 1.32 -11.75
CA ARG A 364 22.80 2.46 -11.15
C ARG A 364 24.00 2.95 -11.99
N LYS A 365 24.53 2.11 -12.88
CA LYS A 365 25.63 2.47 -13.80
C LYS A 365 25.17 3.15 -15.08
N VAL A 366 23.87 3.35 -15.29
CA VAL A 366 23.39 4.25 -16.35
C VAL A 366 23.86 5.67 -15.96
N PRO A 367 24.82 6.28 -16.70
CA PRO A 367 25.25 7.63 -16.38
C PRO A 367 24.03 8.55 -16.41
N PRO A 368 23.94 9.56 -15.51
CA PRO A 368 22.89 10.56 -15.63
C PRO A 368 22.91 11.08 -17.06
N ALA A 369 21.76 11.14 -17.71
CA ALA A 369 21.68 11.58 -19.10
C ALA A 369 22.32 12.97 -19.22
N ASP A 370 23.55 13.00 -19.72
CA ASP A 370 24.25 14.22 -20.04
C ASP A 370 23.43 14.94 -21.11
N GLY A 371 22.73 16.00 -20.71
CA GLY A 371 22.14 16.96 -21.63
C GLY A 371 20.61 17.02 -21.65
N ILE A 372 20.00 17.45 -20.55
CA ILE A 372 18.94 18.46 -20.69
C ILE A 372 19.63 19.82 -20.59
N ALA A 373 20.18 20.26 -21.72
CA ALA A 373 20.61 21.63 -21.87
C ALA A 373 19.36 22.52 -21.73
N SER A 374 19.28 23.25 -20.63
CA SER A 374 18.35 24.35 -20.44
C SER A 374 18.41 25.29 -21.65
N ARG A 375 17.32 25.31 -22.42
CA ARG A 375 17.02 26.34 -23.42
C ARG A 375 15.96 27.28 -22.89
#